data_AF-A0A890DK85-F1
#
_entry.id   AF-A0A890DK85-F1
#
_cell.length_a   1.000
_cell.length_b   1.000
_cell.length_c   1.000
_cell.angle_alpha   90.00
_cell.angle_beta   90.00
_cell.angle_gamma   90.00
#
_symmetry.space_group_name_H-M   'P 1'
#
loop_
_entity.id
_entity.type
_entity.pdbx_description
1 polymer ?
#
loop_
_entity_poly.entity_id
_entity_poly.type
_entity_poly.pdbx_seq_one_letter_code
_entity_poly.pdbx_strand_id
1 'polypeptide(L)'
;MNENTTLNALICRHARNLLLAQGWPEETDVDQRNPKYPGWISIYVLLDAPRLATLLVNRHGGVLPPHLASAIQKLTGTGAELVLSGSQWQSLPVLPADGTQVSFPYAGEWLAEDEIRAVLDAVRDAVRCVSYQVAEDTRRIRAALTTT
;
A
#
# COMPACT_ATOMS: atom_id res chain seq x y z
N MET A 1 -0.49 4.18 30.66
CA MET A 1 -0.04 3.81 29.30
C MET A 1 -1.18 3.04 28.68
N ASN A 2 -1.95 3.66 27.77
CA ASN A 2 -3.17 3.07 27.22
C ASN A 2 -2.81 1.87 26.34
N GLU A 3 -3.46 0.71 26.55
CA GLU A 3 -3.32 -0.50 25.71
C GLU A 3 -3.42 -0.20 24.21
N ASN A 4 -4.21 0.83 23.86
CA ASN A 4 -4.36 1.30 22.49
C ASN A 4 -3.05 1.82 21.88
N THR A 5 -2.17 2.47 22.63
CA THR A 5 -0.90 3.00 22.08
C THR A 5 0.08 1.87 21.77
N THR A 6 0.18 0.87 22.65
CA THR A 6 1.06 -0.29 22.43
C THR A 6 0.56 -1.17 21.29
N LEU A 7 -0.74 -1.46 21.25
CA LEU A 7 -1.35 -2.22 20.15
C LEU A 7 -1.15 -1.49 18.81
N ASN A 8 -1.37 -0.16 18.76
CA ASN A 8 -1.18 0.60 17.52
C ASN A 8 0.27 0.60 17.05
N ALA A 9 1.23 0.75 17.96
CA ALA A 9 2.65 0.70 17.62
C ALA A 9 3.05 -0.69 17.05
N LEU A 10 2.51 -1.77 17.61
CA LEU A 10 2.74 -3.12 17.11
C LEU A 10 2.10 -3.34 15.74
N ILE A 11 0.89 -2.84 15.50
CA ILE A 11 0.20 -2.90 14.21
C ILE A 11 0.98 -2.14 13.13
N CYS A 12 1.37 -0.89 13.40
CA CYS A 12 2.17 -0.11 12.44
C CYS A 12 3.52 -0.76 12.15
N ARG A 13 4.21 -1.31 13.16
CA ARG A 13 5.48 -2.03 12.96
C ARG A 13 5.29 -3.30 12.13
N HIS A 14 4.25 -4.08 12.42
CA HIS A 14 3.91 -5.29 11.65
C HIS A 14 3.60 -4.95 10.19
N ALA A 15 2.79 -3.93 9.95
CA ALA A 15 2.45 -3.46 8.62
C ALA A 15 3.69 -3.03 7.82
N ARG A 16 4.61 -2.26 8.43
CA ARG A 16 5.88 -1.88 7.79
C ARG A 16 6.74 -3.10 7.45
N ASN A 17 6.85 -4.08 8.36
CA ASN A 17 7.59 -5.31 8.08
C ASN A 17 6.98 -6.09 6.90
N LEU A 18 5.66 -6.18 6.81
CA LEU A 18 4.97 -6.81 5.68
C LEU A 18 5.21 -6.06 4.37
N LEU A 19 5.16 -4.73 4.39
CA LEU A 19 5.45 -3.89 3.23
C LEU A 19 6.88 -4.12 2.73
N LEU A 20 7.86 -4.09 3.63
CA LEU A 20 9.27 -4.38 3.29
C LEU A 20 9.44 -5.77 2.68
N ALA A 21 8.81 -6.79 3.27
CA ALA A 21 8.85 -8.16 2.75
C ALA A 21 8.22 -8.30 1.36
N GLN A 22 7.28 -7.41 1.01
CA GLN A 22 6.65 -7.35 -0.32
C GLN A 22 7.39 -6.41 -1.29
N GLY A 23 8.55 -5.86 -0.89
CA GLY A 23 9.40 -5.03 -1.75
C GLY A 23 8.97 -3.56 -1.84
N TRP A 24 8.21 -3.07 -0.86
CA TRP A 24 7.89 -1.65 -0.76
C TRP A 24 9.09 -0.85 -0.24
N PRO A 25 9.20 0.44 -0.59
CA PRO A 25 10.29 1.29 -0.10
C PRO A 25 10.32 1.42 1.42
N GLU A 26 11.50 1.59 2.00
CA GLU A 26 11.69 1.76 3.45
C GLU A 26 11.02 3.02 4.00
N GLU A 27 10.91 4.07 3.18
CA GLU A 27 10.28 5.34 3.55
C GLU A 27 8.74 5.26 3.52
N THR A 28 8.16 4.08 3.25
CA THR A 28 6.71 3.86 3.30
C THR A 28 6.20 4.04 4.72
N ASP A 29 5.39 5.07 4.92
CA ASP A 29 4.78 5.34 6.21
C ASP A 29 3.41 4.65 6.34
N VAL A 30 3.07 4.27 7.57
CA VAL A 30 1.83 3.57 7.90
C VAL A 30 1.20 4.21 9.12
N ASP A 31 -0.03 4.67 8.96
CA ASP A 31 -0.82 5.25 10.04
C ASP A 31 -2.04 4.38 10.35
N GLN A 32 -2.31 4.16 11.64
CA GLN A 32 -3.54 3.53 12.08
C GLN A 32 -4.60 4.60 12.35
N ARG A 33 -5.53 4.75 11.40
CA ARG A 33 -6.49 5.86 11.38
C ARG A 33 -7.44 5.90 12.56
N ASN A 34 -7.90 4.74 13.04
CA ASN A 34 -8.90 4.67 14.11
C ASN A 34 -8.56 3.59 15.15
N PRO A 35 -8.23 3.97 16.40
CA PRO A 35 -7.98 3.01 17.48
C PRO A 35 -9.17 2.11 17.81
N LYS A 36 -10.41 2.50 17.49
CA LYS A 36 -11.61 1.64 17.67
C LYS A 36 -11.66 0.48 16.67
N TYR A 37 -10.92 0.58 15.56
CA TYR A 37 -10.85 -0.43 14.52
C TYR A 37 -9.39 -0.79 14.27
N PRO A 38 -8.77 -1.58 15.17
CA PRO A 38 -7.37 -1.96 15.03
C PRO A 38 -7.15 -2.82 13.77
N GLY A 39 -6.04 -2.55 13.08
CA GLY A 39 -5.68 -3.21 11.81
C GLY A 39 -6.13 -2.44 10.56
N TRP A 40 -6.86 -1.34 10.74
CA TRP A 40 -7.23 -0.43 9.66
C TRP A 40 -6.17 0.65 9.50
N ILE A 41 -5.39 0.51 8.43
CA ILE A 41 -4.22 1.34 8.16
C ILE A 41 -4.38 2.17 6.89
N SER A 42 -3.68 3.31 6.85
CA SER A 42 -3.40 4.06 5.64
C SER A 42 -1.91 3.96 5.32
N ILE A 43 -1.59 3.81 4.04
CA ILE A 43 -0.22 3.69 3.54
C ILE A 43 0.14 5.00 2.82
N TYR A 44 1.31 5.55 3.14
CA TYR A 44 1.81 6.78 2.53
C TYR A 44 3.17 6.51 1.91
N VAL A 45 3.28 6.72 0.60
CA VAL A 45 4.56 6.60 -0.10
C VAL A 45 4.51 7.38 -1.41
N LEU A 46 5.66 7.93 -1.78
CA LEU A 46 5.94 8.42 -3.11
C LEU A 46 6.75 7.36 -3.87
N LEU A 47 6.20 6.87 -4.98
CA LEU A 47 6.84 5.89 -5.85
C LEU A 47 7.28 6.58 -7.13
N ASP A 48 8.59 6.79 -7.27
CA ASP A 48 9.17 7.12 -8.57
C ASP A 48 9.07 5.93 -9.54
N ALA A 49 9.31 6.17 -10.83
CA ALA A 49 9.24 5.12 -11.84
C ALA A 49 10.09 3.85 -11.51
N PRO A 50 11.35 3.96 -11.05
CA PRO A 50 12.14 2.79 -10.63
C PRO A 50 11.55 2.01 -9.45
N ARG A 51 11.07 2.70 -8.40
CA ARG A 51 10.45 2.06 -7.22
C ARG A 51 9.12 1.41 -7.59
N LEU A 52 8.31 2.08 -8.41
CA LEU A 52 7.07 1.52 -8.95
C LEU A 52 7.33 0.25 -9.77
N ALA A 53 8.35 0.27 -10.64
CA ALA A 53 8.74 -0.88 -11.43
C ALA A 53 9.15 -2.07 -10.55
N THR A 54 10.00 -1.82 -9.55
CA THR A 54 10.47 -2.84 -8.61
C THR A 54 9.30 -3.48 -7.85
N LEU A 55 8.36 -2.66 -7.36
CA LEU A 55 7.18 -3.12 -6.63
C LEU A 55 6.30 -4.02 -7.50
N LEU A 56 6.04 -3.61 -8.75
CA LEU A 56 5.23 -4.40 -9.68
C LEU A 56 5.91 -5.72 -10.05
N VAL A 57 7.23 -5.71 -10.30
CA VAL A 57 8.01 -6.92 -10.61
C VAL A 57 7.96 -7.92 -9.43
N ASN A 58 8.19 -7.43 -8.21
CA ASN A 58 8.16 -8.26 -7.00
C ASN A 58 6.76 -8.85 -6.77
N ARG A 59 5.71 -8.06 -6.98
CA ARG A 59 4.33 -8.50 -6.82
C ARG A 59 3.95 -9.61 -7.80
N HIS A 60 4.46 -9.55 -9.02
CA HIS A 60 4.16 -10.52 -10.08
C HIS A 60 5.17 -11.68 -10.17
N GLY A 61 6.05 -11.85 -9.18
CA GLY A 61 7.03 -12.94 -9.16
C GLY A 61 7.98 -12.93 -10.35
N GLY A 62 8.25 -11.74 -10.91
CA GLY A 62 9.11 -11.56 -12.08
C GLY A 62 8.42 -11.66 -13.45
N VAL A 63 7.16 -12.12 -13.52
CA VAL A 63 6.43 -12.27 -14.80
C VAL A 63 5.29 -11.28 -14.89
N LEU A 64 5.54 -10.16 -15.56
CA LEU A 64 4.58 -9.07 -15.70
C LEU A 64 3.57 -9.32 -16.83
N PRO A 65 2.27 -9.03 -16.60
CA PRO A 65 1.29 -8.89 -17.67
C PRO A 65 1.75 -7.91 -18.77
N PRO A 66 1.36 -8.10 -20.04
CA PRO A 66 1.86 -7.30 -21.16
C PRO A 66 1.71 -5.79 -20.99
N HIS A 67 0.55 -5.33 -20.48
CA HIS A 67 0.30 -3.91 -20.24
C HIS A 67 1.19 -3.34 -19.13
N LEU A 68 1.48 -4.11 -18.08
CA LEU A 68 2.39 -3.69 -17.01
C LEU A 68 3.85 -3.69 -17.45
N ALA A 69 4.26 -4.69 -18.24
CA ALA A 69 5.59 -4.73 -18.83
C ALA A 69 5.84 -3.52 -19.75
N SER A 70 4.88 -3.21 -20.61
CA SER A 70 4.93 -2.02 -21.48
C SER A 70 4.94 -0.72 -20.66
N ALA A 71 4.09 -0.63 -19.63
CA ALA A 71 4.05 0.54 -18.76
C ALA A 71 5.40 0.79 -18.06
N ILE A 72 5.99 -0.23 -17.45
CA ILE A 72 7.29 -0.12 -16.78
C ILE A 72 8.38 0.29 -17.76
N GLN A 73 8.39 -0.29 -18.95
CA GLN A 73 9.36 0.08 -19.99
C GLN A 73 9.26 1.56 -20.36
N LYS A 74 8.03 2.10 -20.50
CA LYS A 74 7.80 3.51 -20.85
C LYS A 74 8.11 4.47 -19.70
N LEU A 75 7.88 4.05 -18.46
CA LEU A 75 8.21 4.83 -17.27
C LEU A 75 9.72 4.82 -16.98
N THR A 76 10.47 3.87 -17.52
CA THR A 76 11.91 3.77 -17.28
C THR A 76 12.62 5.02 -17.82
N GLY A 77 13.25 5.77 -16.93
CA GLY A 77 13.95 7.02 -17.27
C GLY A 77 13.06 8.27 -17.34
N THR A 78 11.79 8.18 -16.93
CA THR A 78 10.90 9.35 -16.82
C THR A 78 10.85 9.88 -15.38
N GLY A 79 10.37 11.12 -15.22
CA GLY A 79 10.10 11.73 -13.92
C GLY A 79 8.70 11.41 -13.37
N ALA A 80 8.11 10.29 -13.80
CA ALA A 80 6.76 9.91 -13.38
C ALA A 80 6.74 9.48 -11.91
N GLU A 81 5.77 10.01 -11.16
CA GLU A 81 5.62 9.74 -9.74
C GLU A 81 4.19 9.27 -9.44
N LEU A 82 4.07 8.20 -8.66
CA LEU A 82 2.81 7.71 -8.15
C LEU A 82 2.75 7.96 -6.64
N VAL A 83 1.69 8.62 -6.20
CA VAL A 83 1.50 9.03 -4.81
C VAL A 83 0.43 8.15 -4.17
N LEU A 84 0.79 7.51 -3.06
CA LEU A 84 -0.14 6.86 -2.16
C LEU A 84 -0.29 7.73 -0.92
N SER A 85 -1.53 8.09 -0.61
CA SER A 85 -1.85 8.90 0.56
C SER A 85 -3.09 8.41 1.26
N GLY A 86 -3.17 8.59 2.56
CA GLY A 86 -4.38 8.32 3.30
C GLY A 86 -5.51 9.28 2.89
N SER A 87 -6.70 8.76 2.59
CA SER A 87 -7.87 9.61 2.27
C SER A 87 -8.27 10.44 3.50
N GLN A 88 -8.24 11.76 3.38
CA GLN A 88 -8.68 12.70 4.43
C GLN A 88 -10.21 12.89 4.47
N TRP A 89 -10.90 12.46 3.40
CA TRP A 89 -12.34 12.64 3.23
C TRP A 89 -13.17 11.40 3.58
N GLN A 90 -12.53 10.25 3.80
CA GLN A 90 -13.22 9.06 4.31
C GLN A 90 -13.24 9.09 5.83
N SER A 91 -14.39 9.49 6.37
CA SER A 91 -14.60 9.60 7.82
C SER A 91 -14.75 8.25 8.52
N LEU A 92 -14.97 7.16 7.77
CA LEU A 92 -15.10 5.81 8.29
C LEU A 92 -14.53 4.80 7.29
N PRO A 93 -13.95 3.69 7.77
CA PRO A 93 -13.44 2.67 6.89
C PRO A 93 -14.61 1.85 6.31
N VAL A 94 -14.84 1.91 4.99
CA VAL A 94 -15.97 1.21 4.35
C VAL A 94 -15.58 -0.25 4.01
N LEU A 95 -14.30 -0.53 3.72
CA LEU A 95 -13.65 -1.85 3.59
C LEU A 95 -12.15 -1.74 3.92
N PRO A 96 -11.43 -2.80 4.39
CA PRO A 96 -10.00 -2.76 4.78
C PRO A 96 -9.06 -2.11 3.76
N ALA A 97 -9.53 -1.94 2.53
CA ALA A 97 -8.88 -1.32 1.38
C ALA A 97 -9.00 0.21 1.26
N ASP A 98 -9.97 0.86 1.91
CA ASP A 98 -10.47 2.14 1.39
C ASP A 98 -9.65 3.37 1.83
N GLY A 99 -8.86 3.23 2.89
CA GLY A 99 -8.16 4.35 3.50
C GLY A 99 -6.99 4.92 2.69
N THR A 100 -6.53 4.28 1.62
CA THR A 100 -5.37 4.73 0.81
C THR A 100 -5.81 5.15 -0.58
N GLN A 101 -5.71 6.44 -0.87
CA GLN A 101 -5.90 7.03 -2.18
C GLN A 101 -4.64 6.82 -3.04
N VAL A 102 -4.86 6.39 -4.28
CA VAL A 102 -3.80 6.27 -5.31
C VAL A 102 -3.96 7.41 -6.30
N SER A 103 -2.95 8.25 -6.42
CA SER A 103 -2.87 9.32 -7.41
C SER A 103 -1.68 9.08 -8.33
N PHE A 104 -1.90 9.20 -9.65
CA PHE A 104 -0.84 9.11 -10.64
C PHE A 104 -0.90 10.36 -11.55
N PRO A 105 -0.36 11.50 -11.08
CA PRO A 105 -0.41 12.76 -11.81
C PRO A 105 0.26 12.62 -13.18
N TYR A 106 -0.34 13.25 -14.19
CA TYR A 106 0.21 13.31 -15.55
C TYR A 106 0.50 11.95 -16.20
N ALA A 107 -0.07 10.84 -15.69
CA ALA A 107 0.20 9.50 -16.21
C ALA A 107 -0.02 9.37 -17.73
N GLY A 108 -0.97 10.13 -18.28
CA GLY A 108 -1.26 10.20 -19.72
C GLY A 108 -0.14 10.81 -20.58
N GLU A 109 0.88 11.46 -19.99
CA GLU A 109 2.07 11.92 -20.70
C GLU A 109 2.99 10.75 -21.07
N TRP A 110 2.98 9.66 -20.28
CA TRP A 110 3.90 8.54 -20.45
C TRP A 110 3.22 7.22 -20.82
N LEU A 111 1.94 7.05 -20.46
CA LEU A 111 1.21 5.80 -20.57
C LEU A 111 -0.10 5.95 -21.35
N ALA A 112 -0.47 4.90 -22.08
CA ALA A 112 -1.80 4.76 -22.66
C ALA A 112 -2.84 4.42 -21.58
N GLU A 113 -4.12 4.64 -21.88
CA GLU A 113 -5.20 4.47 -20.90
C GLU A 113 -5.24 3.05 -20.28
N ASP A 114 -5.06 2.01 -21.07
CA ASP A 114 -5.05 0.63 -20.59
C ASP A 114 -3.84 0.30 -19.71
N GLU A 115 -2.70 0.95 -19.97
CA GLU A 115 -1.49 0.84 -19.15
C GLU A 115 -1.69 1.55 -17.81
N ILE A 116 -2.31 2.73 -17.82
CA ILE A 116 -2.67 3.47 -16.59
C ILE A 116 -3.62 2.63 -15.74
N ARG A 117 -4.67 2.05 -16.35
CA ARG A 117 -5.61 1.17 -15.64
C ARG A 117 -4.89 -0.03 -15.03
N ALA A 118 -4.04 -0.71 -15.80
CA ALA A 118 -3.29 -1.86 -15.33
C ALA A 118 -2.39 -1.52 -14.13
N VAL A 119 -1.64 -0.41 -14.19
CA VAL A 119 -0.78 0.05 -13.09
C VAL A 119 -1.61 0.39 -11.85
N LEU A 120 -2.69 1.16 -12.00
CA LEU A 120 -3.55 1.52 -10.88
C LEU A 120 -4.20 0.31 -10.23
N ASP A 121 -4.68 -0.65 -11.02
CA ASP A 121 -5.30 -1.88 -10.51
C ASP A 121 -4.27 -2.75 -9.77
N ALA A 122 -3.05 -2.90 -10.30
CA ALA A 122 -1.99 -3.64 -9.64
C ALA A 122 -1.55 -2.99 -8.31
N VAL A 123 -1.41 -1.67 -8.28
CA VAL A 123 -1.08 -0.93 -7.05
C VAL A 123 -2.21 -1.03 -6.02
N ARG A 124 -3.47 -0.88 -6.45
CA ARG A 124 -4.64 -1.05 -5.57
C ARG A 124 -4.74 -2.46 -5.01
N ASP A 125 -4.44 -3.48 -5.82
CA ASP A 125 -4.40 -4.87 -5.36
C ASP A 125 -3.28 -5.10 -4.33
N ALA A 126 -2.09 -4.54 -4.56
CA ALA A 126 -0.98 -4.62 -3.62
C ALA A 126 -1.33 -3.98 -2.27
N VAL A 127 -1.90 -2.77 -2.28
CA VAL A 127 -2.39 -2.09 -1.07
C VAL A 127 -3.46 -2.93 -0.37
N ARG A 128 -4.45 -3.46 -1.11
CA ARG A 128 -5.48 -4.36 -0.54
C ARG A 128 -4.86 -5.56 0.14
N CYS A 129 -3.92 -6.23 -0.52
CA CYS A 129 -3.28 -7.44 -0.01
C CYS A 129 -2.62 -7.18 1.35
N VAL A 130 -1.85 -6.09 1.47
CA VAL A 130 -1.23 -5.69 2.74
C VAL A 130 -2.28 -5.36 3.79
N SER A 131 -3.27 -4.52 3.46
CA SER A 131 -4.27 -4.10 4.44
C SER A 131 -5.11 -5.27 4.97
N TYR A 132 -5.47 -6.24 4.11
CA TYR A 132 -6.18 -7.44 4.56
C TYR A 132 -5.32 -8.31 5.48
N GLN A 133 -4.04 -8.52 5.15
CA GLN A 133 -3.12 -9.27 6.01
C GLN A 133 -2.96 -8.60 7.37
N VAL A 134 -2.75 -7.28 7.39
CA VAL A 134 -2.64 -6.50 8.63
C VAL A 134 -3.92 -6.60 9.45
N ALA A 135 -5.09 -6.48 8.83
CA ALA A 135 -6.38 -6.60 9.52
C ALA A 135 -6.60 -7.99 10.13
N GLU A 136 -6.19 -9.06 9.44
CA GLU A 136 -6.26 -10.43 9.97
C GLU A 136 -5.27 -10.64 11.11
N ASP A 137 -4.01 -10.29 10.91
CA ASP A 137 -2.95 -10.47 11.90
C ASP A 137 -3.18 -9.61 13.15
N THR A 138 -3.82 -8.45 13.01
CA THR A 138 -4.19 -7.63 14.16
C THR A 138 -5.13 -8.37 15.11
N ARG A 139 -6.03 -9.23 14.60
CA ARG A 139 -6.87 -10.05 15.49
C ARG A 139 -6.03 -11.02 16.32
N ARG A 140 -4.96 -11.57 15.73
CA ARG A 140 -4.01 -12.47 16.39
C ARG A 140 -3.15 -11.72 17.42
N ILE A 141 -2.62 -10.55 17.05
CA ILE A 141 -1.85 -9.67 17.95
C ILE A 141 -2.70 -9.27 19.16
N ARG A 142 -3.96 -8.88 18.93
CA ARG A 142 -4.88 -8.52 20.02
C ARG A 142 -5.17 -9.71 20.93
N ALA A 143 -5.43 -10.89 20.38
CA ALA A 143 -5.68 -12.09 21.17
C ALA A 143 -4.49 -12.42 22.09
N ALA A 144 -3.26 -12.34 21.57
CA ALA A 144 -2.03 -12.58 22.35
C ALA A 144 -1.83 -11.56 23.50
N LEU A 145 -2.25 -10.31 23.31
CA LEU A 145 -2.16 -9.27 24.33
C LEU A 145 -3.23 -9.44 25.43
N THR A 146 -4.42 -9.97 25.10
CA THR A 146 -5.50 -10.21 26.08
C THR A 146 -5.35 -11.49 26.91
N THR A 147 -4.43 -12.38 26.53
CA THR A 147 -4.12 -13.62 27.27
C THR A 147 -3.11 -13.43 28.41
N THR A 148 -2.74 -12.19 28.72
CA THR A 148 -1.87 -11.82 29.86
C THR A 148 -2.70 -11.11 30.93
#